data_AF-A0A2Z5FXB8-F1
#
_entry.id   AF-A0A2Z5FXB8-F1
#
_cell.length_a   1.000
_cell.length_b   1.000
_cell.length_c   1.000
_cell.angle_alpha   90.00
_cell.angle_beta   90.00
_cell.angle_gamma   90.00
#
_symmetry.space_group_name_H-M   'P 1'
#
loop_
_entity.id
_entity.type
_entity.pdbx_description
1 polymer ?
#
loop_
_entity_poly.entity_id
_entity_poly.type
_entity_poly.pdbx_seq_one_letter_code
_entity_poly.pdbx_strand_id
1 'polypeptide(L)'
;MRGAVFTLVLAWPVAAIGGTRPVPDACTGAVNRNLVSFIGANMSSYQGNGEAHLDNVMVCGTATRPSFSQHSSARTHHGGHQVLSLTAPTEDGRSLLVEIVTNDELDGKVTAQTGDAVFAYGQAYIPSPNEHRPGDVHFAAGIHDTHCATHQGADDGWVVVARTRYPPNSCPVR
;
A
#
# COMPACT_ATOMS: atom_id res chain seq x y z
N MET A 1 -32.14 -34.97 40.78
CA MET A 1 -31.20 -34.89 39.64
C MET A 1 -31.72 -33.80 38.71
N ARG A 2 -31.13 -32.60 38.72
CA ARG A 2 -31.53 -31.47 37.86
C ARG A 2 -30.50 -31.34 36.75
N GLY A 3 -30.91 -31.61 35.51
CA GLY A 3 -30.04 -31.50 34.33
C GLY A 3 -29.80 -30.04 33.97
N ALA A 4 -28.53 -29.67 33.80
CA ALA A 4 -28.14 -28.39 33.25
C ALA A 4 -28.21 -28.46 31.72
N VAL A 5 -29.04 -27.59 31.12
CA VAL A 5 -29.08 -27.38 29.67
C VAL A 5 -27.96 -26.40 29.33
N PHE A 6 -26.94 -26.87 28.62
CA PHE A 6 -25.89 -26.03 28.04
C PHE A 6 -26.40 -25.44 26.72
N THR A 7 -26.69 -24.15 26.71
CA THR A 7 -26.97 -23.40 25.48
C THR A 7 -25.64 -23.06 24.83
N LEU A 8 -25.32 -23.74 23.73
CA LEU A 8 -24.16 -23.44 22.89
C LEU A 8 -24.49 -22.18 22.05
N VAL A 9 -23.91 -21.03 22.40
CA VAL A 9 -23.98 -19.82 21.57
C VAL A 9 -22.96 -19.96 20.45
N LEU A 10 -23.44 -20.25 19.24
CA LEU A 10 -22.63 -20.20 18.02
C LEU A 10 -22.34 -18.73 17.69
N ALA A 11 -21.14 -18.25 18.05
CA ALA A 11 -20.65 -16.96 17.58
C ALA A 11 -20.34 -17.08 16.08
N TRP A 12 -21.17 -16.45 15.24
CA TRP A 12 -20.85 -16.29 13.83
C TRP A 12 -19.75 -15.23 13.70
N PRO A 13 -18.67 -15.47 12.93
CA PRO A 13 -17.65 -14.46 12.70
C PRO A 13 -18.29 -13.32 11.91
N VAL A 14 -18.41 -12.16 12.55
CA VAL A 14 -18.73 -10.90 11.86
C VAL A 14 -17.52 -10.58 11.01
N ALA A 15 -17.63 -10.76 9.69
CA ALA A 15 -16.64 -10.27 8.76
C ALA A 15 -16.52 -8.75 8.94
N ALA A 16 -15.33 -8.26 9.29
CA ALA A 16 -15.07 -6.84 9.33
C ALA A 16 -15.24 -6.26 7.92
N ILE A 17 -16.14 -5.30 7.76
CA ILE A 17 -16.24 -4.48 6.56
C ILE A 17 -14.98 -3.61 6.55
N GLY A 18 -14.23 -3.63 5.44
CA GLY A 18 -13.00 -2.83 5.29
C GLY A 18 -13.27 -1.36 5.59
N GLY A 19 -12.43 -0.75 6.42
CA GLY A 19 -12.62 0.62 6.91
C GLY A 19 -11.60 1.58 6.32
N THR A 20 -12.00 2.81 6.00
CA THR A 20 -11.03 3.84 5.60
C THR A 20 -10.13 4.22 6.79
N ARG A 21 -8.81 4.14 6.63
CA ARG A 21 -7.86 4.60 7.66
C ARG A 21 -7.62 6.11 7.62
N PRO A 22 -7.42 6.77 8.79
CA PRO A 22 -7.01 8.17 8.83
C PRO A 22 -5.59 8.34 8.33
N VAL A 23 -5.30 9.53 7.80
CA VAL A 23 -3.95 9.95 7.44
C VAL A 23 -3.22 10.35 8.73
N PRO A 24 -2.01 9.86 9.01
CA PRO A 24 -1.23 10.31 10.16
C PRO A 24 -0.89 11.80 10.09
N ASP A 25 -0.83 12.46 11.24
CA ASP A 25 -0.48 13.89 11.31
C ASP A 25 0.99 14.17 10.98
N ALA A 26 1.86 13.16 11.11
CA ALA A 26 3.29 13.26 10.85
C ALA A 26 3.84 11.97 10.24
N CYS A 27 4.84 12.13 9.37
CA CYS A 27 5.59 11.00 8.87
C CYS A 27 6.71 10.61 9.84
N THR A 28 6.67 9.38 10.35
CA THR A 28 7.65 8.85 11.30
C THR A 28 8.03 7.42 10.95
N GLY A 29 9.14 6.92 11.49
CA GLY A 29 9.50 5.50 11.36
C GLY A 29 8.42 4.54 11.85
N ALA A 30 7.61 4.95 12.84
CA ALA A 30 6.52 4.13 13.38
C ALA A 30 5.37 3.93 12.39
N VAL A 31 5.09 4.92 11.54
CA VAL A 31 4.11 4.77 10.44
C VAL A 31 4.55 3.67 9.48
N ASN A 32 5.84 3.58 9.21
CA ASN A 32 6.43 2.64 8.27
C ASN A 32 6.73 1.25 8.87
N ARG A 33 6.44 1.04 10.16
CA ARG A 33 6.86 -0.17 10.90
C ARG A 33 6.37 -1.47 10.24
N ASN A 34 5.10 -1.51 9.84
CA ASN A 34 4.52 -2.71 9.21
C ASN A 34 5.21 -3.03 7.87
N LEU A 35 5.51 -2.01 7.07
CA LEU A 35 6.23 -2.18 5.81
C LEU A 35 7.66 -2.69 6.06
N VAL A 36 8.37 -2.14 7.05
CA VAL A 36 9.73 -2.59 7.42
C VAL A 36 9.71 -4.06 7.86
N SER A 37 8.76 -4.45 8.71
CA SER A 37 8.60 -5.84 9.13
C SER A 37 8.29 -6.77 7.96
N PHE A 38 7.40 -6.34 7.06
CA PHE A 38 7.06 -7.09 5.85
C PHE A 38 8.27 -7.32 4.95
N ILE A 39 9.08 -6.28 4.70
CA ILE A 39 10.33 -6.38 3.95
C ILE A 39 11.26 -7.39 4.60
N GLY A 40 11.53 -7.26 5.90
CA GLY A 40 12.44 -8.15 6.62
C GLY A 40 12.02 -9.63 6.57
N ALA A 41 10.71 -9.90 6.60
CA ALA A 41 10.18 -11.26 6.55
C ALA A 41 10.19 -11.87 5.14
N ASN A 42 10.17 -11.06 4.08
CA ASN A 42 9.94 -11.54 2.71
C ASN A 42 11.10 -11.29 1.74
N MET A 43 12.16 -10.59 2.17
CA MET A 43 13.33 -10.32 1.32
C MET A 43 14.04 -11.60 0.87
N SER A 44 13.90 -12.73 1.59
CA SER A 44 14.42 -14.04 1.18
C SER A 44 13.46 -14.85 0.29
N SER A 45 12.17 -14.49 0.23
CA SER A 45 11.13 -15.23 -0.53
C SER A 45 11.20 -15.02 -2.05
N TYR A 46 12.25 -14.33 -2.52
CA TYR A 46 12.60 -13.98 -3.91
C TYR A 46 12.76 -15.16 -4.90
N GLN A 47 12.55 -16.42 -4.50
CA GLN A 47 12.93 -17.62 -5.28
C GLN A 47 11.80 -18.37 -6.01
N GLY A 48 10.73 -17.67 -6.38
CA GLY A 48 9.84 -18.14 -7.44
C GLY A 48 8.44 -18.51 -6.97
N ASN A 49 7.48 -17.86 -7.63
CA ASN A 49 6.06 -18.23 -7.75
C ASN A 49 5.08 -17.67 -6.72
N GLY A 50 5.50 -16.78 -5.81
CA GLY A 50 4.57 -16.02 -4.98
C GLY A 50 5.07 -14.59 -4.83
N GLU A 51 4.39 -13.63 -5.47
CA GLU A 51 4.55 -12.23 -5.11
C GLU A 51 4.12 -12.11 -3.64
N ALA A 52 5.05 -11.74 -2.76
CA ALA A 52 4.70 -11.52 -1.36
C ALA A 52 3.84 -10.26 -1.32
N HIS A 53 2.65 -10.36 -0.72
CA HIS A 53 1.75 -9.23 -0.52
C HIS A 53 1.32 -9.13 0.95
N LEU A 54 1.03 -7.91 1.39
CA LEU A 54 0.42 -7.66 2.69
C LEU A 54 -0.59 -6.51 2.56
N ASP A 55 -1.87 -6.80 2.79
CA ASP A 55 -2.92 -5.78 2.84
C ASP A 55 -2.74 -4.82 4.01
N ASN A 56 -3.42 -3.67 3.92
CA ASN A 56 -3.62 -2.75 5.05
C ASN A 56 -2.30 -2.17 5.59
N VAL A 57 -1.38 -1.87 4.67
CA VAL A 57 -0.05 -1.31 4.99
C VAL A 57 -0.05 0.18 4.75
N MET A 58 0.42 0.90 5.77
CA MET A 58 0.68 2.33 5.68
C MET A 58 2.15 2.58 5.37
N VAL A 59 2.41 3.62 4.57
CA VAL A 59 3.73 4.16 4.37
C VAL A 59 3.67 5.68 4.28
N CYS A 60 4.74 6.33 4.70
CA CYS A 60 4.96 7.74 4.46
C CYS A 60 6.42 8.00 4.12
N GLY A 61 6.67 9.09 3.39
CA GLY A 61 8.02 9.50 3.03
C GLY A 61 8.04 10.81 2.28
N THR A 62 9.21 11.10 1.72
CA THR A 62 9.43 12.26 0.85
C THR A 62 9.72 11.79 -0.56
N ALA A 63 9.06 12.38 -1.55
CA ALA A 63 9.30 12.05 -2.94
C ALA A 63 10.74 12.38 -3.37
N THR A 64 11.43 11.42 -3.97
CA THR A 64 12.84 11.55 -4.38
C THR A 64 13.01 12.11 -5.78
N ARG A 65 11.96 12.03 -6.59
CA ARG A 65 11.90 12.52 -7.97
C ARG A 65 10.47 12.83 -8.37
N PRO A 66 10.24 13.54 -9.49
CA PRO A 66 8.91 13.63 -10.08
C PRO A 66 8.35 12.23 -10.38
N SER A 67 7.06 12.05 -10.13
CA SER A 67 6.34 10.83 -10.52
C SER A 67 6.45 10.61 -12.02
N PHE A 68 6.46 9.35 -12.44
CA PHE A 68 6.48 8.97 -13.85
C PHE A 68 5.37 7.99 -14.15
N SER A 69 4.88 8.04 -15.40
CA SER A 69 3.88 7.09 -15.84
C SER A 69 4.54 5.75 -16.16
N GLN A 70 3.97 4.69 -15.63
CA GLN A 70 4.17 3.34 -16.13
C GLN A 70 2.99 3.03 -17.04
N HIS A 71 3.25 2.98 -18.34
CA HIS A 71 2.20 2.67 -19.31
C HIS A 71 1.75 1.21 -19.15
N SER A 72 0.44 1.02 -19.25
CA SER A 72 -0.19 -0.27 -19.48
C SER A 72 0.58 -1.02 -20.56
N SER A 73 1.14 -2.18 -20.24
CA SER A 73 1.63 -3.03 -21.33
C SER A 73 0.40 -3.56 -22.07
N ALA A 74 0.40 -3.51 -23.40
CA ALA A 74 -0.70 -4.05 -24.22
C ALA A 74 -0.96 -5.56 -23.98
N ARG A 75 -0.08 -6.23 -23.23
CA ARG A 75 -0.17 -7.64 -22.86
C ARG A 75 -0.84 -7.89 -21.52
N THR A 76 -0.87 -6.91 -20.62
CA THR A 76 -1.31 -7.11 -19.22
C THR A 76 -2.65 -6.47 -18.90
N HIS A 77 -3.20 -5.60 -19.78
CA HIS A 77 -4.50 -4.95 -19.61
C HIS A 77 -4.71 -4.15 -18.30
N HIS A 78 -3.69 -4.01 -17.47
CA HIS A 78 -3.72 -3.12 -16.31
C HIS A 78 -3.70 -1.68 -16.82
N GLY A 79 -4.51 -0.82 -16.23
CA GLY A 79 -4.71 0.57 -16.65
C GLY A 79 -3.46 1.43 -16.57
N GLY A 80 -3.61 2.74 -16.79
CA GLY A 80 -2.50 3.68 -16.59
C GLY A 80 -2.01 3.64 -15.14
N HIS A 81 -0.70 3.69 -14.93
CA HIS A 81 -0.14 3.79 -13.59
C HIS A 81 0.74 5.02 -13.44
N GLN A 82 0.71 5.64 -12.24
CA GLN A 82 1.76 6.56 -11.80
C GLN A 82 2.61 5.87 -10.75
N VAL A 83 3.92 6.05 -10.87
CA VAL A 83 4.89 5.56 -9.89
C VAL A 83 5.48 6.76 -9.16
N LEU A 84 5.29 6.79 -7.85
CA LEU A 84 5.88 7.77 -6.94
C LEU A 84 7.05 7.09 -6.22
N SER A 85 8.23 7.69 -6.28
CA SER A 85 9.43 7.16 -5.62
C SER A 85 9.67 7.92 -4.32
N LEU A 86 9.75 7.23 -3.19
CA LEU A 86 9.82 7.85 -1.86
C LEU A 86 11.05 7.38 -1.07
N THR A 87 11.66 8.28 -0.32
CA THR A 87 12.49 7.95 0.83
C THR A 87 11.61 7.91 2.07
N ALA A 88 11.46 6.72 2.65
CA ALA A 88 10.64 6.46 3.83
C ALA A 88 11.54 6.27 5.07
N PRO A 89 11.38 7.06 6.15
CA PRO A 89 12.20 6.90 7.36
C PRO A 89 11.88 5.59 8.08
N THR A 90 12.87 5.00 8.75
CA THR A 90 12.71 3.84 9.64
C THR A 90 12.96 4.23 11.10
N GLU A 91 12.47 3.43 12.06
CA GLU A 91 12.62 3.75 13.49
C GLU A 91 14.09 3.76 13.97
N ASP A 92 14.97 3.04 13.28
CA ASP A 92 16.41 3.01 13.56
C ASP A 92 17.19 4.18 12.91
N GLY A 93 16.48 5.16 12.33
CA GLY A 93 17.07 6.37 11.74
C GLY A 93 17.62 6.17 10.33
N ARG A 94 17.49 4.97 9.74
CA ARG A 94 17.78 4.75 8.31
C ARG A 94 16.61 5.21 7.44
N SER A 95 16.70 4.95 6.15
CA SER A 95 15.60 5.15 5.21
C SER A 95 15.53 4.05 4.18
N LEU A 96 14.33 3.81 3.68
CA LEU A 96 14.02 2.86 2.62
C LEU A 96 13.61 3.61 1.36
N LEU A 97 14.01 3.07 0.21
CA LEU A 97 13.47 3.50 -1.07
C LEU A 97 12.23 2.66 -1.38
N VAL A 98 11.08 3.31 -1.44
CA VAL A 98 9.77 2.68 -1.63
C VAL A 98 9.11 3.28 -2.87
N GLU A 99 8.38 2.47 -3.60
CA GLU A 99 7.50 2.96 -4.66
C GLU A 99 6.03 2.91 -4.25
N ILE A 100 5.25 3.88 -4.69
CA ILE A 100 3.80 3.82 -4.68
C ILE A 100 3.34 3.74 -6.12
N VAL A 101 2.58 2.70 -6.46
CA VAL A 101 2.02 2.47 -7.78
C VAL A 101 0.52 2.70 -7.71
N THR A 102 0.07 3.82 -8.27
CA THR A 102 -1.36 4.16 -8.33
C THR A 102 -1.95 3.71 -9.66
N ASN A 103 -3.24 3.43 -9.69
CA ASN A 103 -4.02 3.12 -10.87
C ASN A 103 -4.81 4.37 -11.30
N ASP A 104 -4.50 4.92 -12.48
CA ASP A 104 -5.06 6.18 -12.96
C ASP A 104 -6.60 6.15 -13.09
N GLU A 105 -7.18 4.98 -13.36
CA GLU A 105 -8.62 4.78 -13.51
C GLU A 105 -9.36 4.68 -12.17
N LEU A 106 -8.68 4.24 -11.10
CA LEU A 106 -9.28 4.04 -9.77
C LEU A 106 -8.91 5.14 -8.77
N ASP A 107 -7.67 5.62 -8.81
CA ASP A 107 -7.14 6.65 -7.93
C ASP A 107 -7.27 8.06 -8.52
N GLY A 108 -7.43 8.14 -9.85
CA GLY A 108 -7.12 9.34 -10.62
C GLY A 108 -5.62 9.48 -10.84
N LYS A 109 -5.22 10.49 -11.63
CA LYS A 109 -3.80 10.74 -11.90
C LYS A 109 -3.10 11.37 -10.69
N VAL A 110 -2.39 10.55 -9.92
CA VAL A 110 -1.64 10.97 -8.73
C VAL A 110 -0.22 11.35 -9.12
N THR A 111 0.18 12.60 -8.88
CA THR A 111 1.53 13.07 -9.21
C THR A 111 2.22 13.69 -8.01
N ALA A 112 3.53 13.46 -7.88
CA ALA A 112 4.38 14.08 -6.87
C ALA A 112 5.58 14.75 -7.52
N GLN A 113 6.07 15.83 -6.92
CA GLN A 113 7.34 16.48 -7.22
C GLN A 113 8.40 16.08 -6.19
N THR A 114 9.69 16.24 -6.54
CA THR A 114 10.78 16.05 -5.58
C THR A 114 10.54 16.90 -4.33
N GLY A 115 10.64 16.29 -3.15
CA GLY A 115 10.45 16.97 -1.87
C GLY A 115 9.03 16.96 -1.35
N ASP A 116 8.03 16.53 -2.13
CA ASP A 116 6.66 16.42 -1.65
C ASP A 116 6.55 15.37 -0.54
N ALA A 117 5.80 15.72 0.51
CA ALA A 117 5.39 14.76 1.52
C ALA A 117 4.33 13.83 0.93
N VAL A 118 4.54 12.53 1.07
CA VAL A 118 3.64 11.49 0.57
C VAL A 118 3.27 10.54 1.70
N PHE A 119 1.98 10.23 1.80
CA PHE A 119 1.43 9.17 2.63
C PHE A 119 0.62 8.24 1.73
N ALA A 120 0.69 6.94 1.95
CA ALA A 120 -0.13 5.99 1.23
C ALA A 120 -0.59 4.87 2.17
N TYR A 121 -1.73 4.31 1.83
CA TYR A 121 -2.31 3.17 2.50
C TYR A 121 -2.91 2.23 1.46
N GLY A 122 -2.52 0.96 1.49
CA GLY A 122 -2.91 -0.02 0.48
C GLY A 122 -2.28 -1.38 0.75
N GLN A 123 -2.02 -2.12 -0.32
CA GLN A 123 -1.34 -3.42 -0.28
C GLN A 123 0.16 -3.21 -0.50
N ALA A 124 1.00 -3.79 0.36
CA ALA A 124 2.45 -3.83 0.14
C ALA A 124 2.83 -5.03 -0.70
N TYR A 125 3.88 -4.88 -1.51
CA TYR A 125 4.50 -5.97 -2.27
C TYR A 125 6.02 -5.84 -2.31
N ILE A 126 6.68 -6.93 -2.68
CA ILE A 126 8.11 -6.96 -2.97
C ILE A 126 8.31 -6.91 -4.49
N PRO A 127 8.90 -5.82 -5.04
CA PRO A 127 9.18 -5.72 -6.47
C PRO A 127 10.04 -6.86 -6.97
N SER A 128 9.83 -7.29 -8.21
CA SER A 128 10.65 -8.33 -8.83
C SER A 128 12.08 -7.82 -9.05
N PRO A 129 13.14 -8.65 -8.89
CA PRO A 129 14.52 -8.21 -9.15
C PRO A 129 14.73 -7.84 -10.63
N ASN A 130 13.90 -8.40 -11.50
CA ASN A 130 13.94 -8.17 -12.94
C ASN A 130 13.08 -6.96 -13.35
N GLU A 131 12.37 -6.34 -12.41
CA GLU A 131 11.59 -5.14 -12.66
C GLU A 131 12.52 -3.94 -12.77
N HIS A 132 12.74 -3.48 -13.99
CA HIS A 132 13.59 -2.34 -14.28
C HIS A 132 12.75 -1.07 -14.26
N ARG A 133 13.13 -0.15 -13.37
CA ARG A 133 12.54 1.17 -13.26
C ARG A 133 13.44 2.18 -13.96
N PRO A 134 12.91 3.32 -14.47
CA PRO A 134 13.73 4.34 -15.09
C PRO A 134 14.87 4.77 -14.15
N GLY A 135 16.12 4.73 -14.65
CA GLY A 135 17.32 5.06 -13.89
C GLY A 135 17.87 3.91 -13.03
N ASP A 136 17.53 2.65 -13.35
CA ASP A 136 18.00 1.44 -12.66
C ASP A 136 17.81 1.48 -11.14
N VAL A 137 16.67 2.05 -10.74
CA VAL A 137 16.29 2.21 -9.34
C VAL A 137 15.74 0.90 -8.80
N HIS A 138 16.32 0.42 -7.70
CA HIS A 138 15.84 -0.76 -6.99
C HIS A 138 15.09 -0.35 -5.72
N PHE A 139 13.77 -0.62 -5.70
CA PHE A 139 12.91 -0.36 -4.55
C PHE A 139 12.96 -1.53 -3.56
N ALA A 140 12.96 -1.23 -2.27
CA ALA A 140 12.92 -2.24 -1.21
C ALA A 140 11.54 -2.91 -1.09
N ALA A 141 10.48 -2.15 -1.40
CA ALA A 141 9.10 -2.59 -1.47
C ALA A 141 8.30 -1.60 -2.33
N GLY A 142 7.10 -2.00 -2.72
CA GLY A 142 6.10 -1.08 -3.25
C GLY A 142 4.78 -1.14 -2.48
N ILE A 143 3.97 -0.11 -2.66
CA ILE A 143 2.55 -0.09 -2.28
C ILE A 143 1.71 0.04 -3.55
N HIS A 144 0.67 -0.77 -3.68
CA HIS A 144 -0.35 -0.70 -4.73
C HIS A 144 -1.74 -0.79 -4.09
N ASP A 145 -2.79 -0.84 -4.91
CA ASP A 145 -4.19 -0.92 -4.49
C ASP A 145 -4.57 0.21 -3.50
N THR A 146 -4.13 1.43 -3.80
CA THR A 146 -4.38 2.64 -3.01
C THR A 146 -5.74 3.28 -3.27
N HIS A 147 -6.70 2.48 -3.70
CA HIS A 147 -8.08 2.84 -4.00
C HIS A 147 -9.03 2.11 -3.06
N CYS A 148 -10.32 2.31 -3.27
CA CYS A 148 -11.36 1.53 -2.60
C CYS A 148 -11.07 0.04 -2.77
N ALA A 149 -11.13 -0.73 -1.67
CA ALA A 149 -10.80 -2.15 -1.70
C ALA A 149 -11.59 -2.90 -2.79
N THR A 150 -11.05 -3.97 -3.34
CA THR A 150 -11.77 -4.76 -4.39
C THR A 150 -12.05 -6.18 -3.94
N HIS A 151 -11.56 -6.57 -2.76
CA HIS A 151 -11.77 -7.86 -2.15
C HIS A 151 -12.03 -7.74 -0.64
N GLN A 152 -12.50 -8.83 -0.06
CA GLN A 152 -12.74 -8.92 1.38
C GLN A 152 -11.40 -8.93 2.13
N GLY A 153 -11.36 -8.27 3.28
CA GLY A 153 -10.17 -8.21 4.15
C GLY A 153 -9.26 -7.00 3.91
N ALA A 154 -9.37 -6.35 2.75
CA ALA A 154 -8.73 -5.07 2.50
C ALA A 154 -9.58 -3.90 3.00
N ASP A 155 -8.93 -2.95 3.66
CA ASP A 155 -9.44 -1.63 3.96
C ASP A 155 -9.40 -0.74 2.70
N ASP A 156 -10.17 0.35 2.69
CA ASP A 156 -10.09 1.31 1.58
C ASP A 156 -8.73 2.04 1.59
N GLY A 157 -8.01 1.87 0.50
CA GLY A 157 -6.73 2.51 0.23
C GLY A 157 -6.85 3.99 -0.10
N TRP A 158 -5.72 4.68 -0.04
CA TRP A 158 -5.59 6.08 -0.44
C TRP A 158 -4.13 6.48 -0.60
N VAL A 159 -3.89 7.56 -1.35
CA VAL A 159 -2.62 8.30 -1.36
C VAL A 159 -2.89 9.76 -1.01
N VAL A 160 -2.00 10.38 -0.24
CA VAL A 160 -1.95 11.82 -0.02
C VAL A 160 -0.61 12.34 -0.49
N VAL A 161 -0.63 13.27 -1.45
CA VAL A 161 0.56 13.98 -1.93
C VAL A 161 0.39 15.46 -1.63
N ALA A 162 1.35 16.06 -0.93
CA ALA A 162 1.32 17.49 -0.60
C ALA A 162 -0.05 17.96 -0.06
N ARG A 163 -0.64 17.17 0.84
CA ARG A 163 -1.98 17.36 1.47
C ARG A 163 -3.19 17.13 0.56
N THR A 164 -3.00 16.73 -0.69
CA THR A 164 -4.09 16.37 -1.61
C THR A 164 -4.33 14.87 -1.54
N ARG A 165 -5.56 14.44 -1.24
CA ARG A 165 -5.94 13.02 -1.10
C ARG A 165 -6.53 12.45 -2.40
N TYR A 166 -6.19 11.20 -2.66
CA TYR A 166 -6.60 10.38 -3.80
C TYR A 166 -7.06 8.99 -3.31
N PRO A 167 -8.12 8.41 -3.90
CA PRO A 167 -9.10 9.10 -4.73
C PRO A 167 -9.75 10.28 -3.96
N PRO A 168 -10.21 11.35 -4.67
CA PRO A 168 -10.72 12.55 -4.01
C PRO A 168 -12.06 12.32 -3.30
N ASN A 169 -12.80 11.29 -3.72
CA ASN A 169 -14.07 10.92 -3.14
C ASN A 169 -13.88 9.76 -2.14
N SER A 170 -14.69 9.76 -1.09
CA SER A 170 -14.78 8.61 -0.19
C SER A 170 -15.29 7.37 -0.92
N CYS A 171 -14.84 6.21 -0.48
CA CYS A 171 -15.30 4.95 -1.03
C CYS A 171 -16.80 4.71 -0.78
N PRO A 172 -17.49 4.07 -1.74
CA PRO A 172 -18.88 3.68 -1.54
C PRO A 172 -19.01 2.76 -0.32
N VAL A 173 -20.05 2.97 0.47
CA VAL A 173 -20.42 2.04 1.55
C VAL A 173 -20.79 0.69 0.92
N ARG A 174 -20.20 -0.39 1.42
CA ARG A 174 -20.45 -1.77 0.96
C ARG A 174 -21.48 -2.48 1.81
#